data_AF-A0A3D4TBX4-F1
#
_entry.id   AF-A0A3D4TBX4-F1
#
_cell.length_a   1.000
_cell.length_b   1.000
_cell.length_c   1.000
_cell.angle_alpha   90.00
_cell.angle_beta   90.00
_cell.angle_gamma   90.00
#
_symmetry.space_group_name_H-M   'P 1'
#
loop_
_entity.id
_entity.type
_entity.pdbx_description
1 polymer ?
#
loop_
_entity_poly.entity_id
_entity_poly.type
_entity_poly.pdbx_seq_one_letter_code
_entity_poly.pdbx_strand_id
1 'polypeptide(L)' 'MMIEIKVPTVGESINEVTLLKWVKKDGEWVERDEVIAELESEKATFEVNAE' A
#
# COMPACT_ATOMS: atom_id res chain seq x y z
N MET A 1 6.73 9.58 -16.16
CA MET A 1 6.51 10.29 -14.87
C MET A 1 6.52 9.21 -13.80
N MET A 2 7.37 9.33 -12.79
CA MET A 2 7.39 8.41 -11.66
C MET A 2 6.52 9.03 -10.57
N ILE A 3 5.48 8.33 -10.13
CA ILE A 3 4.66 8.76 -8.99
C ILE A 3 5.21 8.03 -7.77
N GLU A 4 5.69 8.77 -6.79
CA GLU A 4 6.10 8.20 -5.51
C GLU A 4 4.85 7.91 -4.69
N ILE A 5 4.51 6.64 -4.54
CA ILE A 5 3.42 6.23 -3.65
C ILE A 5 3.98 6.12 -2.24
N LYS A 6 3.44 6.94 -1.34
CA LYS A 6 3.75 6.87 0.09
C LYS A 6 2.81 5.90 0.77
N VAL A 7 3.34 5.11 1.68
CA VAL A 7 2.52 4.27 2.55
C VAL A 7 1.59 5.18 3.37
N PRO A 8 0.26 5.01 3.27
CA PRO A 8 -0.68 5.78 4.06
C PRO A 8 -0.54 5.42 5.54
N THR A 9 -0.82 6.38 6.43
CA THR A 9 -0.87 6.10 7.86
C THR A 9 -2.05 5.18 8.15
N VAL A 10 -1.76 3.90 8.38
CA VAL A 10 -2.74 2.82 8.59
C VAL A 10 -3.45 2.87 9.96
N GLY A 11 -3.79 4.06 10.43
CA GLY A 11 -4.42 4.31 11.73
C GLY A 11 -3.52 5.08 12.69
N GLU A 12 -4.14 5.89 13.54
CA GLU A 12 -3.48 6.89 14.42
C GLU A 12 -2.45 6.32 15.42
N SER A 13 -2.26 5.00 15.48
CA SER A 13 -1.32 4.35 16.41
C SER A 13 -0.43 3.29 15.77
N ILE A 14 -0.44 3.14 14.44
CA ILE A 14 0.38 2.14 13.75
C ILE A 14 1.60 2.84 13.15
N ASN A 15 2.77 2.62 13.75
CA ASN A 15 4.03 3.22 13.31
C ASN A 15 4.83 2.32 12.36
N GLU A 16 4.63 1.01 12.46
CA GLU A 16 5.34 0.01 11.67
C GLU A 16 4.35 -0.97 11.07
N VAL A 17 4.54 -1.26 9.78
CA VAL A 17 3.75 -2.22 9.03
C VAL A 17 4.67 -3.09 8.20
N THR A 18 4.30 -4.35 8.09
CA THR A 18 4.99 -5.31 7.23
C THR A 18 4.31 -5.34 5.88
N LEU A 19 5.09 -5.17 4.81
CA LEU A 19 4.58 -5.41 3.47
C LEU A 19 4.35 -6.92 3.30
N LEU A 20 3.09 -7.34 3.19
CA LEU A 20 2.74 -8.74 2.96
C LEU A 20 3.14 -9.16 1.55
N LYS A 21 2.61 -8.44 0.55
CA LYS A 21 2.86 -8.70 -0.86
C LYS A 21 2.46 -7.50 -1.72
N TRP A 22 3.10 -7.43 -2.88
CA TRP A 22 2.69 -6.55 -3.96
C TRP A 22 1.53 -7.21 -4.72
N VAL A 23 0.42 -6.50 -4.85
CA VAL A 23 -0.72 -6.91 -5.69
C VAL A 23 -0.40 -6.58 -7.15
N LYS A 24 0.27 -5.45 -7.39
CA LYS A 24 0.71 -5.00 -8.71
C LYS A 24 2.18 -5.31 -8.92
N LYS A 25 2.51 -5.73 -10.14
CA LYS A 25 3.90 -6.01 -10.53
C LYS A 25 4.60 -4.75 -11.02
N ASP A 26 5.92 -4.79 -10.99
CA ASP A 26 6.76 -3.80 -11.63
C ASP A 26 6.41 -3.67 -13.13
N GLY A 27 6.10 -2.44 -13.56
CA GLY A 27 5.73 -2.13 -14.94
C GLY A 27 4.26 -2.35 -15.30
N GLU A 28 3.41 -2.83 -14.38
CA GLU A 28 1.96 -2.83 -14.59
C GLU A 28 1.39 -1.42 -14.52
N TRP A 29 0.35 -1.18 -15.33
CA TRP A 29 -0.44 0.03 -15.21
C TRP A 29 -1.37 -0.10 -14.00
N VAL A 30 -1.43 0.96 -13.20
CA VAL A 30 -2.32 1.06 -12.04
C VAL A 30 -3.23 2.25 -12.23
N GLU A 31 -4.50 2.07 -11.90
CA GLU A 31 -5.50 3.15 -11.94
C GLU A 31 -5.64 3.81 -10.57
N ARG A 32 -6.15 5.04 -10.56
CA ARG A 32 -6.44 5.74 -9.30
C ARG A 32 -7.47 4.94 -8.50
N ASP A 33 -7.27 4.87 -7.18
CA ASP A 33 -8.03 4.06 -6.22
C ASP A 33 -7.78 2.54 -6.33
N GLU A 34 -6.90 2.07 -7.23
CA GLU A 34 -6.59 0.65 -7.36
C GLU A 34 -5.58 0.17 -6.31
N VAL A 35 -5.81 -1.03 -5.76
CA VAL A 35 -4.92 -1.62 -4.74
C VAL A 35 -3.64 -2.14 -5.40
N ILE A 36 -2.51 -1.64 -4.94
CA ILE A 36 -1.18 -1.99 -5.47
C ILE A 36 -0.37 -2.89 -4.54
N ALA A 37 -0.63 -2.84 -3.23
CA ALA A 37 0.08 -3.60 -2.23
C ALA A 37 -0.78 -3.84 -0.98
N GLU A 38 -0.51 -4.93 -0.30
CA GLU A 38 -1.13 -5.28 0.98
C GLU A 38 -0.09 -5.15 2.11
N LEU A 39 -0.50 -4.50 3.19
CA LEU A 39 0.28 -4.25 4.39
C LEU A 39 -0.40 -4.94 5.58
N GLU A 40 0.38 -5.51 6.48
CA GLU A 40 -0.11 -6.08 7.73
C GLU A 40 0.53 -5.37 8.91
N SER A 41 -0.31 -5.04 9.88
CA SER A 41 0.10 -4.56 11.20
C SER A 41 -0.21 -5.63 12.24
N GLU A 42 0.29 -5.45 13.46
CA GLU A 42 -0.04 -6.34 14.59
C GLU A 42 -1.55 -6.47 14.90
N LYS A 43 -2.38 -5.54 14.40
CA LYS A 43 -3.81 -5.49 14.73
C LYS A 43 -4.75 -5.70 13.55
N ALA A 44 -4.31 -5.40 12.33
CA ALA A 44 -5.13 -5.50 11.12
C ALA A 44 -4.30 -5.46 9.83
N THR A 45 -4.92 -5.92 8.75
CA THR A 45 -4.43 -5.82 7.37
C THR A 45 -4.98 -4.55 6.72
N PHE A 46 -4.16 -3.89 5.91
CA PHE A 46 -4.44 -2.65 5.21
C PHE A 46 -4.00 -2.75 3.75
N GLU A 47 -4.60 -1.94 2.91
CA GLU A 47 -4.33 -1.90 1.47
C GLU A 47 -3.72 -0.55 1.10
N VAL A 48 -2.75 -0.55 0.19
CA VAL A 48 -2.17 0.66 -0.40
C VAL A 48 -2.81 0.85 -1.77
N ASN A 49 -3.50 1.97 -1.94
CA ASN A 49 -4.12 2.37 -3.19
C ASN A 49 -3.21 3.31 -3.98
N ALA A 50 -3.29 3.26 -5.30
CA ALA A 50 -2.65 4.25 -6.17
C ALA A 50 -3.42 5.58 -6.16
N GLU A 51 -2.70 6.70 -6.03
CA GLU A 51 -3.23 8.07 -6.03
C GLU A 51 -3.01 8.80 -7.37
#